data_AF-U2FPJ0-F1
#
_entry.id   AF-U2FPJ0-F1
#
_cell.length_a   1.000
_cell.length_b   1.000
_cell.length_c   1.000
_cell.angle_alpha   90.00
_cell.angle_beta   90.00
_cell.angle_gamma   90.00
#
_symmetry.space_group_name_H-M   'P 1'
#
loop_
_entity.id
_entity.type
_entity.pdbx_description
1 polymer ?
#
loop_
_entity_poly.entity_id
_entity_poly.type
_entity_poly.pdbx_seq_one_letter_code
_entity_poly.pdbx_strand_id
1 'polypeptide(L)'
;MMSDKSVFLCTTALEGTWDANADKLLFLGEHCRLFDKKKYYEKLNYQIFKYIWSDKREIDRALKYCIDIFDEIVEKLAELLNDYHGVNYSIKYWQDILSPWLQYYILTIYDRYMHIKMVYMEYEYLYTNILSEDDFSFIATTKDFFDHAHSDDYFNLQIYSQVVKFLNLKSNVISINHPRIQTKIEIGNKKPLIKKALGVVSSVLNRLNFNKKVVIVSPYFKFHAIRHCLKLFIYSKFRIVFDNMNYPISMDVQPNLSIRKELFRNVNFTDEFKNFLFYSFIQNFPIIYLEAYKDFDKKIDELKLQPPKIVYSANALYHNEFFRFFCAKHRKTIIVAYGQHGGDFGIDKVNIPEEIEGKFCDIYYTYGWKKEGVSCGILPQQPLARRSRNNKIVLVMTCMPRYLHCITYIEDGAKMLQYIENTKVFLNKLKYDSLLNIRTYHGDYGWNVKNRLLECGKKLFFDTKTNYYKQISSSRLNVFDHMHTGYLESLSLNKPTLIFIAKGVYSFREEVKPYISDLIEAKILFIGAEECADFINKNYEKIEMWWNTKEVQNAKNLFLHKYFRTSSNWVEEWIKEFDMLLESGCANKA
;
A
#
# COMPACT_ATOMS: atom_id res chain seq x y z
N MET A 1 39.86 -15.81 -4.54
CA MET A 1 39.44 -17.20 -4.87
C MET A 1 39.01 -17.85 -3.57
N MET A 2 37.70 -17.80 -3.26
CA MET A 2 37.13 -18.62 -2.18
C MET A 2 37.03 -20.06 -2.70
N SER A 3 37.30 -21.04 -1.85
CA SER A 3 37.30 -22.47 -2.18
C SER A 3 36.01 -22.96 -2.83
N ASP A 4 36.11 -24.03 -3.63
CA ASP A 4 35.02 -24.79 -4.30
C ASP A 4 33.99 -25.39 -3.32
N LYS A 5 33.38 -24.56 -2.48
CA LYS A 5 32.37 -24.96 -1.50
C LYS A 5 30.99 -24.54 -1.97
N SER A 6 30.06 -25.49 -1.99
CA SER A 6 28.68 -25.26 -2.42
C SER A 6 27.99 -24.25 -1.49
N VAL A 7 27.35 -23.23 -2.06
CA VAL A 7 26.59 -22.24 -1.31
C VAL A 7 25.09 -22.52 -1.50
N PHE A 8 24.36 -22.65 -0.40
CA PHE A 8 22.91 -22.81 -0.45
C PHE A 8 22.21 -21.46 -0.29
N LEU A 9 21.37 -21.09 -1.26
CA LEU A 9 20.56 -19.88 -1.21
C LEU A 9 19.24 -20.13 -0.47
N CYS A 10 19.03 -19.43 0.64
CA CYS A 10 17.77 -19.37 1.37
C CYS A 10 16.92 -18.21 0.84
N THR A 11 15.82 -18.50 0.16
CA THR A 11 14.95 -17.50 -0.49
C THR A 11 13.83 -16.98 0.43
N THR A 12 13.45 -17.74 1.46
CA THR A 12 12.37 -17.42 2.42
C THR A 12 12.73 -17.81 3.85
N ALA A 13 11.85 -17.50 4.81
CA ALA A 13 12.04 -17.87 6.21
C ALA A 13 11.63 -19.32 6.56
N LEU A 14 11.26 -20.15 5.57
CA LEU A 14 10.86 -21.53 5.78
C LEU A 14 12.07 -22.42 6.06
N GLU A 15 12.44 -22.55 7.33
CA GLU A 15 13.60 -23.33 7.79
C GLU A 15 13.63 -24.76 7.22
N GLY A 16 12.48 -25.42 7.09
CA GLY A 16 12.37 -26.77 6.52
C GLY A 16 12.72 -26.87 5.04
N THR A 17 12.93 -25.74 4.36
CA THR A 17 13.37 -25.68 2.96
C THR A 17 14.87 -25.41 2.82
N TRP A 18 15.56 -25.12 3.92
CA TRP A 18 16.99 -24.82 3.91
C TRP A 18 17.82 -26.10 3.96
N ASP A 19 18.95 -26.11 3.27
CA ASP A 19 19.98 -27.13 3.48
C ASP A 19 20.91 -26.73 4.63
N ALA A 20 20.50 -27.02 5.86
CA ALA A 20 21.27 -26.67 7.06
C ALA A 20 22.64 -27.37 7.15
N ASN A 21 22.90 -28.38 6.31
CA ASN A 21 24.17 -29.09 6.23
C ASN A 21 25.13 -28.51 5.17
N ALA A 22 24.67 -27.53 4.38
CA ALA A 22 25.53 -26.87 3.40
C ALA A 22 26.72 -26.18 4.11
N ASP A 23 27.87 -26.15 3.43
CA ASP A 23 29.09 -25.48 3.92
C ASP A 23 28.82 -24.02 4.33
N LYS A 24 27.93 -23.35 3.60
CA LYS A 24 27.57 -21.95 3.80
C LYS A 24 26.15 -21.68 3.30
N LEU A 25 25.35 -21.03 4.14
CA LEU A 25 24.06 -20.47 3.77
C LEU A 25 24.22 -19.04 3.27
N LEU A 26 23.45 -18.67 2.25
CA LEU A 26 23.27 -17.31 1.80
C LEU A 26 21.80 -16.95 1.90
N PHE A 27 21.43 -16.08 2.83
CA PHE A 27 20.07 -15.52 2.88
C PHE A 27 19.91 -14.49 1.78
N LEU A 28 18.86 -14.60 0.97
CA LEU A 28 18.57 -13.65 -0.10
C LEU A 28 18.32 -12.23 0.41
N GLY A 29 17.82 -12.11 1.64
CA GLY A 29 17.61 -10.83 2.32
C GLY A 29 17.15 -11.00 3.75
N GLU A 30 16.88 -9.88 4.41
CA GLU A 30 16.43 -9.84 5.81
C GLU A 30 15.09 -10.53 6.05
N HIS A 31 14.25 -10.61 5.02
CA HIS A 31 12.96 -11.29 5.08
C HIS A 31 13.09 -12.78 5.41
N CYS A 32 14.23 -13.41 5.13
CA CYS A 32 14.48 -14.82 5.46
C CYS A 32 14.72 -15.07 6.97
N ARG A 33 14.93 -14.01 7.78
CA ARG A 33 15.37 -14.14 9.17
C ARG A 33 14.32 -13.63 10.16
N LEU A 34 13.44 -14.53 10.58
CA LEU A 34 12.47 -14.23 11.63
C LEU A 34 13.16 -13.99 12.97
N PHE A 35 12.83 -12.89 13.64
CA PHE A 35 13.43 -12.53 14.93
C PHE A 35 13.31 -13.66 15.98
N ASP A 36 12.16 -14.34 15.99
CA ASP A 36 11.88 -15.45 16.93
C ASP A 36 12.78 -16.67 16.71
N LYS A 37 13.40 -16.75 15.53
CA LYS A 37 14.31 -17.82 15.12
C LYS A 37 15.77 -17.43 15.21
N LYS A 38 16.08 -16.25 15.79
CA LYS A 38 17.45 -15.73 15.95
C LYS A 38 18.43 -16.73 16.54
N LYS A 39 18.05 -17.39 17.63
CA LYS A 39 18.89 -18.42 18.29
C LYS A 39 19.20 -19.64 17.41
N TYR A 40 18.37 -19.92 16.41
CA TYR A 40 18.57 -21.02 15.48
C TYR A 40 19.56 -20.62 14.39
N TYR A 41 19.26 -19.57 13.62
CA TYR A 41 20.11 -19.19 12.49
C TYR A 41 21.47 -18.60 12.90
N GLU A 42 21.62 -18.03 14.10
CA GLU A 42 22.92 -17.53 14.60
C GLU A 42 23.96 -18.64 14.82
N LYS A 43 23.54 -19.91 14.86
CA LYS A 43 24.44 -21.06 14.96
C LYS A 43 24.94 -21.55 13.60
N LEU A 44 24.36 -21.07 12.51
CA LEU A 44 24.66 -21.50 11.14
C LEU A 44 25.78 -20.64 10.57
N ASN A 45 26.57 -21.19 9.64
CA ASN A 45 27.53 -20.41 8.86
C ASN A 45 26.78 -19.71 7.72
N TYR A 46 26.43 -18.43 7.89
CA TYR A 46 25.63 -17.70 6.91
C TYR A 46 26.18 -16.33 6.51
N GLN A 47 25.75 -15.88 5.34
CA GLN A 47 25.84 -14.49 4.89
C GLN A 47 24.46 -14.02 4.43
N ILE A 48 24.31 -12.71 4.25
CA ILE A 48 23.11 -12.08 3.71
C ILE A 48 23.51 -11.41 2.41
N PHE A 49 22.76 -11.66 1.34
CA PHE A 49 22.95 -11.00 0.06
C PHE A 49 22.60 -9.52 0.18
N LYS A 50 23.25 -8.67 -0.61
CA LYS A 50 23.00 -7.23 -0.60
C LYS A 50 21.59 -6.93 -1.09
N TYR A 51 20.94 -5.95 -0.48
CA TYR A 51 19.65 -5.47 -0.94
C TYR A 51 19.81 -4.51 -2.13
N ILE A 52 19.27 -4.87 -3.29
CA ILE A 52 19.47 -4.13 -4.55
C ILE A 52 18.93 -2.69 -4.45
N TRP A 53 17.76 -2.51 -3.84
CA TRP A 53 17.08 -1.21 -3.74
C TRP A 53 17.62 -0.32 -2.61
N SER A 54 18.85 -0.56 -2.17
CA SER A 54 19.59 0.39 -1.35
C SER A 54 20.29 1.48 -2.18
N ASP A 55 20.54 1.23 -3.48
CA ASP A 55 21.07 2.24 -4.42
C ASP A 55 19.94 2.97 -5.13
N LYS A 56 19.90 4.30 -4.99
CA LYS A 56 18.90 5.17 -5.62
C LYS A 56 18.90 5.07 -7.15
N ARG A 57 20.04 4.78 -7.78
CA ARG A 57 20.14 4.62 -9.23
C ARG A 57 19.45 3.34 -9.70
N GLU A 58 19.53 2.28 -8.91
CA GLU A 58 18.83 1.02 -9.21
C GLU A 58 17.32 1.18 -9.01
N ILE A 59 16.89 1.93 -7.97
CA ILE A 59 15.49 2.33 -7.82
C ILE A 59 15.01 3.13 -9.04
N ASP A 60 15.75 4.17 -9.46
CA ASP A 60 15.39 5.02 -10.60
C ASP A 60 15.21 4.18 -11.88
N ARG A 61 16.15 3.26 -12.17
CA ARG A 61 16.09 2.37 -13.34
C ARG A 61 14.91 1.39 -13.25
N ALA A 62 14.73 0.74 -12.10
CA ALA A 62 13.70 -0.26 -11.91
C ALA A 62 12.29 0.34 -12.01
N LEU A 63 12.06 1.48 -11.36
CA LEU A 63 10.77 2.17 -11.41
C LEU A 63 10.45 2.65 -12.82
N LYS A 64 11.42 3.30 -13.48
CA LYS A 64 11.23 3.70 -14.88
C LYS A 64 10.86 2.50 -15.75
N TYR A 65 11.65 1.43 -15.68
CA TYR A 65 11.41 0.21 -16.45
C TYR A 65 10.03 -0.41 -16.17
N CYS A 66 9.67 -0.58 -14.89
CA CYS A 66 8.40 -1.20 -14.49
C CYS A 66 7.18 -0.35 -14.87
N ILE A 67 7.32 0.99 -14.91
CA ILE A 67 6.27 1.90 -15.37
C ILE A 67 6.17 1.85 -16.90
N ASP A 68 7.31 1.88 -17.60
CA ASP A 68 7.36 1.91 -19.07
C ASP A 68 6.75 0.64 -19.69
N ILE A 69 7.01 -0.54 -19.12
CA ILE A 69 6.44 -1.79 -19.66
C ILE A 69 4.96 -1.96 -19.34
N PHE A 70 4.40 -1.23 -18.36
CA PHE A 70 3.04 -1.47 -17.88
C PHE A 70 2.01 -1.33 -19.01
N ASP A 71 2.07 -0.26 -19.79
CA ASP A 71 1.06 0.02 -20.83
C ASP A 71 1.12 -1.04 -21.95
N GLU A 72 2.32 -1.49 -22.36
CA GLU A 72 2.50 -2.58 -23.34
C GLU A 72 1.94 -3.92 -22.85
N ILE A 73 2.15 -4.24 -21.56
CA ILE A 73 1.61 -5.48 -20.97
C ILE A 73 0.07 -5.41 -20.88
N VAL A 74 -0.49 -4.25 -20.54
CA VAL A 74 -1.95 -4.04 -20.51
C VAL A 74 -2.55 -4.17 -21.91
N GLU A 75 -1.92 -3.59 -22.92
CA GLU A 75 -2.36 -3.72 -24.32
C GLU A 75 -2.40 -5.18 -24.75
N LYS A 76 -1.33 -5.94 -24.47
CA LYS A 76 -1.30 -7.35 -24.82
C LYS A 76 -2.32 -8.19 -24.05
N LEU A 77 -2.51 -7.91 -22.75
CA LEU A 77 -3.54 -8.57 -21.95
C LEU A 77 -4.95 -8.23 -22.44
N ALA A 78 -5.21 -7.00 -22.88
CA ALA A 78 -6.50 -6.60 -23.41
C ALA A 78 -6.88 -7.38 -24.68
N GLU A 79 -5.93 -7.58 -25.60
CA GLU A 79 -6.09 -8.43 -26.79
C GLU A 79 -6.46 -9.86 -26.38
N LEU A 80 -5.61 -10.49 -25.56
CA LEU A 80 -5.79 -11.89 -25.13
C LEU A 80 -7.10 -12.12 -24.37
N LEU A 81 -7.48 -11.19 -23.49
CA LEU A 81 -8.69 -11.30 -22.69
C LEU A 81 -9.94 -11.04 -23.52
N ASN A 82 -9.91 -10.10 -24.47
CA ASN A 82 -11.02 -9.91 -25.41
C ASN A 82 -11.29 -11.17 -26.22
N ASP A 83 -10.25 -11.76 -26.80
CA ASP A 83 -10.35 -12.98 -27.60
C ASP A 83 -10.85 -14.16 -26.77
N TYR A 84 -10.25 -14.40 -25.60
CA TYR A 84 -10.65 -15.49 -24.70
C TYR A 84 -12.10 -15.35 -24.22
N HIS A 85 -12.52 -14.13 -23.86
CA HIS A 85 -13.87 -13.88 -23.36
C HIS A 85 -14.90 -13.74 -24.48
N GLY A 86 -14.50 -13.57 -25.75
CA GLY A 86 -15.41 -13.24 -26.83
C GLY A 86 -16.11 -11.90 -26.61
N VAL A 87 -15.37 -10.92 -26.06
CA VAL A 87 -15.83 -9.54 -25.83
C VAL A 87 -14.95 -8.57 -26.60
N ASN A 88 -15.39 -7.32 -26.77
CA ASN A 88 -14.64 -6.30 -27.50
C ASN A 88 -14.58 -5.01 -26.69
N TYR A 89 -13.97 -5.09 -25.50
CA TYR A 89 -13.77 -3.94 -24.64
C TYR A 89 -12.47 -3.20 -24.99
N SER A 90 -12.46 -1.88 -24.79
CA SER A 90 -11.27 -1.05 -25.02
C SER A 90 -10.12 -1.41 -24.07
N ILE A 91 -8.88 -1.09 -24.46
CA ILE A 91 -7.70 -1.19 -23.57
C ILE A 91 -7.97 -0.51 -22.21
N LYS A 92 -8.62 0.67 -22.23
CA LYS A 92 -8.97 1.41 -21.01
C LYS A 92 -9.87 0.63 -20.04
N TYR A 93 -10.79 -0.19 -20.54
CA TYR A 93 -11.65 -1.03 -19.70
C TYR A 93 -10.82 -2.07 -18.94
N TRP A 94 -9.94 -2.76 -19.65
CA TRP A 94 -9.04 -3.75 -19.05
C TRP A 94 -8.03 -3.07 -18.11
N GLN A 95 -7.52 -1.90 -18.48
CA GLN A 95 -6.66 -1.10 -17.62
C GLN A 95 -7.36 -0.74 -16.30
N ASP A 96 -8.62 -0.30 -16.33
CA ASP A 96 -9.37 0.07 -15.11
C ASP A 96 -9.58 -1.12 -14.16
N ILE A 97 -9.72 -2.33 -14.72
CA ILE A 97 -9.89 -3.56 -13.94
C ILE A 97 -8.55 -4.06 -13.39
N LEU A 98 -7.51 -4.09 -14.23
CA LEU A 98 -6.25 -4.77 -13.96
C LEU A 98 -5.21 -3.90 -13.23
N SER A 99 -5.20 -2.58 -13.44
CA SER A 99 -4.09 -1.71 -13.00
C SER A 99 -3.65 -1.92 -11.55
N PRO A 100 -4.56 -1.98 -10.56
CA PRO A 100 -4.16 -2.10 -9.17
C PRO A 100 -3.43 -3.40 -8.88
N TRP A 101 -3.83 -4.52 -9.49
CA TRP A 101 -3.09 -5.77 -9.35
C TRP A 101 -1.81 -5.75 -10.20
N LEU A 102 -1.93 -5.43 -11.48
CA LEU A 102 -0.84 -5.63 -12.45
C LEU A 102 0.39 -4.77 -12.15
N GLN A 103 0.22 -3.49 -11.77
CA GLN A 103 1.37 -2.63 -11.48
C GLN A 103 2.17 -3.12 -10.27
N TYR A 104 1.47 -3.50 -9.19
CA TYR A 104 2.09 -4.07 -8.00
C TYR A 104 2.67 -5.47 -8.26
N TYR A 105 2.00 -6.27 -9.11
CA TYR A 105 2.49 -7.56 -9.56
C TYR A 105 3.82 -7.39 -10.30
N ILE A 106 3.89 -6.51 -11.30
CA ILE A 106 5.13 -6.22 -12.04
C ILE A 106 6.26 -5.82 -11.10
N LEU A 107 6.03 -4.86 -10.19
CA LEU A 107 7.05 -4.39 -9.24
C LEU A 107 7.51 -5.50 -8.27
N THR A 108 6.57 -6.29 -7.75
CA THR A 108 6.87 -7.39 -6.84
C THR A 108 7.66 -8.48 -7.56
N ILE A 109 7.23 -8.90 -8.75
CA ILE A 109 7.88 -9.96 -9.51
C ILE A 109 9.24 -9.50 -10.04
N TYR A 110 9.39 -8.23 -10.41
CA TYR A 110 10.67 -7.64 -10.79
C TYR A 110 11.68 -7.69 -9.64
N ASP A 111 11.26 -7.38 -8.41
CA ASP A 111 12.11 -7.55 -7.23
C ASP A 111 12.64 -8.98 -7.08
N ARG A 112 11.74 -9.97 -7.13
CA ARG A 112 12.11 -11.37 -6.94
C ARG A 112 13.00 -11.86 -8.06
N TYR A 113 12.69 -11.47 -9.30
CA TYR A 113 13.48 -11.77 -10.49
C TYR A 113 14.88 -11.19 -10.40
N MET A 114 15.02 -9.90 -10.09
CA MET A 114 16.32 -9.23 -10.04
C MET A 114 17.20 -9.76 -8.91
N HIS A 115 16.65 -10.03 -7.71
CA HIS A 115 17.43 -10.59 -6.60
C HIS A 115 17.96 -11.99 -6.92
N ILE A 116 17.15 -12.88 -7.51
CA ILE A 116 17.61 -14.21 -7.93
C ILE A 116 18.63 -14.12 -9.06
N LYS A 117 18.36 -13.30 -10.08
CA LYS A 117 19.28 -13.14 -11.22
C LYS A 117 20.64 -12.62 -10.76
N MET A 118 20.67 -11.59 -9.93
CA MET A 118 21.93 -11.01 -9.44
C MET A 118 22.70 -11.96 -8.52
N VAL A 119 22.03 -12.68 -7.62
CA VAL A 119 22.75 -13.59 -6.72
C VAL A 119 23.37 -14.77 -7.46
N TYR A 120 22.72 -15.32 -8.48
CA TYR A 120 23.31 -16.38 -9.31
C TYR A 120 24.41 -15.87 -10.25
N MET A 121 24.42 -14.58 -10.60
CA MET A 121 25.55 -13.96 -11.33
C MET A 121 26.78 -13.73 -10.43
N GLU A 122 26.58 -13.49 -9.13
CA GLU A 122 27.67 -13.18 -8.18
C GLU A 122 28.28 -14.43 -7.52
N TYR A 123 27.60 -15.58 -7.54
CA TYR A 123 28.02 -16.81 -6.86
C TYR A 123 28.01 -18.03 -7.81
N GLU A 124 29.20 -18.57 -8.08
CA GLU A 124 29.45 -19.61 -9.11
C GLU A 124 28.85 -20.99 -8.78
N TYR A 125 28.84 -21.40 -7.50
CA TYR A 125 28.35 -22.72 -7.05
C TYR A 125 27.09 -22.64 -6.18
N LEU A 126 26.16 -21.78 -6.59
CA LEU A 126 24.90 -21.56 -5.88
C LEU A 126 23.85 -22.61 -6.26
N TYR A 127 23.08 -23.07 -5.28
CA TYR A 127 21.85 -23.83 -5.51
C TYR A 127 20.80 -23.47 -4.45
N THR A 128 19.55 -23.81 -4.72
CA THR A 128 18.44 -23.59 -3.79
C THR A 128 17.43 -24.73 -3.88
N ASN A 129 16.53 -24.81 -2.91
CA ASN A 129 15.37 -25.68 -3.02
C ASN A 129 14.18 -24.88 -3.58
N ILE A 130 13.50 -25.45 -4.56
CA ILE A 130 12.32 -24.88 -5.20
C ILE A 130 11.10 -25.74 -4.95
N LEU A 131 9.94 -25.11 -4.81
CA LEU A 131 8.67 -25.78 -4.58
C LEU A 131 8.20 -26.50 -5.87
N SER A 132 7.64 -27.69 -5.70
CA SER A 132 6.97 -28.44 -6.76
C SER A 132 5.80 -27.65 -7.33
N GLU A 133 5.58 -27.75 -8.64
CA GLU A 133 4.41 -27.14 -9.30
C GLU A 133 3.10 -27.71 -8.79
N ASP A 134 3.10 -28.97 -8.34
CA ASP A 134 1.93 -29.62 -7.75
C ASP A 134 1.53 -28.98 -6.41
N ASP A 135 2.42 -28.25 -5.75
CA ASP A 135 2.15 -27.57 -4.48
C ASP A 135 1.85 -26.08 -4.68
N PHE A 136 1.84 -25.60 -5.92
CA PHE A 136 1.55 -24.20 -6.17
C PHE A 136 0.09 -23.84 -5.86
N SER A 137 -0.07 -22.66 -5.27
CA SER A 137 -1.35 -22.03 -5.02
C SER A 137 -1.71 -21.04 -6.14
N PHE A 138 -3.00 -20.75 -6.26
CA PHE A 138 -3.53 -19.74 -7.18
C PHE A 138 -4.13 -18.59 -6.37
N ILE A 139 -4.17 -17.41 -6.98
CA ILE A 139 -4.82 -16.24 -6.39
C ILE A 139 -6.19 -16.00 -7.02
N ALA A 140 -7.19 -15.70 -6.21
CA ALA A 140 -8.54 -15.47 -6.73
C ALA A 140 -8.75 -14.00 -7.14
N THR A 141 -8.24 -13.06 -6.34
CA THR A 141 -8.47 -11.61 -6.48
C THR A 141 -7.20 -10.79 -6.33
N THR A 142 -7.28 -9.48 -6.61
CA THR A 142 -6.19 -8.52 -6.31
C THR A 142 -5.80 -8.55 -4.84
N LYS A 143 -6.80 -8.63 -3.95
CA LYS A 143 -6.57 -8.60 -2.50
C LYS A 143 -5.80 -9.84 -2.04
N ASP A 144 -6.11 -11.01 -2.59
CA ASP A 144 -5.41 -12.25 -2.22
C ASP A 144 -3.95 -12.17 -2.63
N PHE A 145 -3.66 -11.65 -3.82
CA PHE A 145 -2.27 -11.41 -4.24
C PHE A 145 -1.53 -10.55 -3.23
N PHE A 146 -2.13 -9.42 -2.82
CA PHE A 146 -1.52 -8.57 -1.81
C PHE A 146 -1.31 -9.34 -0.51
N ASP A 147 -2.35 -9.88 0.11
CA ASP A 147 -2.23 -10.52 1.41
C ASP A 147 -1.13 -11.61 1.46
N HIS A 148 -0.98 -12.38 0.38
CA HIS A 148 0.03 -13.45 0.29
C HIS A 148 1.41 -12.94 -0.13
N ALA A 149 1.54 -12.10 -1.17
CA ALA A 149 2.84 -11.61 -1.64
C ALA A 149 3.61 -10.83 -0.57
N HIS A 150 2.91 -10.13 0.32
CA HIS A 150 3.50 -9.31 1.38
C HIS A 150 4.10 -10.10 2.55
N SER A 151 3.55 -11.27 2.89
CA SER A 151 3.79 -11.87 4.21
C SER A 151 3.82 -13.39 4.25
N ASP A 152 3.34 -14.06 3.21
CA ASP A 152 3.30 -15.52 3.14
C ASP A 152 4.64 -16.04 2.56
N ASP A 153 5.42 -16.71 3.41
CA ASP A 153 6.68 -17.30 3.00
C ASP A 153 6.49 -18.43 1.96
N TYR A 154 5.38 -19.17 1.98
CA TYR A 154 5.10 -20.23 1.00
C TYR A 154 4.79 -19.65 -0.38
N PHE A 155 3.95 -18.62 -0.42
CA PHE A 155 3.63 -17.96 -1.69
C PHE A 155 4.86 -17.27 -2.28
N ASN A 156 5.71 -16.66 -1.45
CA ASN A 156 6.99 -16.11 -1.92
C ASN A 156 7.96 -17.21 -2.39
N LEU A 157 8.02 -18.37 -1.72
CA LEU A 157 8.80 -19.52 -2.18
C LEU A 157 8.35 -19.98 -3.57
N GLN A 158 7.04 -20.05 -3.82
CA GLN A 158 6.48 -20.33 -5.14
C GLN A 158 6.98 -19.32 -6.19
N ILE A 159 6.94 -18.02 -5.90
CA ILE A 159 7.41 -16.99 -6.84
C ILE A 159 8.91 -17.17 -7.13
N TYR A 160 9.74 -17.33 -6.10
CA TYR A 160 11.18 -17.58 -6.29
C TYR A 160 11.44 -18.87 -7.08
N SER A 161 10.63 -19.91 -6.86
CA SER A 161 10.70 -21.17 -7.61
C SER A 161 10.41 -20.97 -9.09
N GLN A 162 9.44 -20.12 -9.42
CA GLN A 162 9.14 -19.77 -10.81
C GLN A 162 10.30 -19.01 -11.47
N VAL A 163 10.94 -18.06 -10.77
CA VAL A 163 12.13 -17.36 -11.29
C VAL A 163 13.27 -18.34 -11.56
N VAL A 164 13.60 -19.18 -10.58
CA VAL A 164 14.72 -20.15 -10.65
C VAL A 164 14.51 -21.14 -11.79
N LYS A 165 13.27 -21.65 -11.97
CA LYS A 165 12.92 -22.51 -13.09
C LYS A 165 13.04 -21.79 -14.44
N PHE A 166 12.50 -20.58 -14.55
CA PHE A 166 12.51 -19.81 -15.79
C PHE A 166 13.94 -19.52 -16.27
N LEU A 167 14.82 -19.14 -15.35
CA LEU A 167 16.24 -18.87 -15.63
C LEU A 167 17.10 -20.14 -15.75
N ASN A 168 16.51 -21.33 -15.64
CA ASN A 168 17.20 -22.62 -15.67
C ASN A 168 18.38 -22.71 -14.68
N LEU A 169 18.16 -22.23 -13.45
CA LEU A 169 19.18 -22.15 -12.41
C LEU A 169 19.24 -23.43 -11.57
N LYS A 170 20.45 -23.77 -11.10
CA LYS A 170 20.69 -24.99 -10.29
C LYS A 170 19.82 -24.99 -9.04
N SER A 171 19.00 -26.03 -8.90
CA SER A 171 18.05 -26.17 -7.80
C SER A 171 17.61 -27.62 -7.59
N ASN A 172 17.06 -27.91 -6.43
CA ASN A 172 16.39 -29.18 -6.14
C ASN A 172 14.89 -28.95 -5.95
N VAL A 173 14.05 -29.80 -6.53
CA VAL A 173 12.60 -29.72 -6.34
C VAL A 173 12.22 -30.40 -5.02
N ILE A 174 11.47 -29.68 -4.19
CA ILE A 174 10.90 -30.17 -2.94
C ILE A 174 9.38 -30.09 -3.00
N SER A 175 8.71 -31.04 -2.36
CA SER A 175 7.27 -30.96 -2.10
C SER A 175 7.03 -30.58 -0.65
N ILE A 176 6.07 -29.69 -0.42
CA ILE A 176 5.65 -29.30 0.92
C ILE A 176 4.15 -29.42 1.01
N ASN A 177 3.67 -30.25 1.94
CA ASN A 177 2.25 -30.40 2.22
C ASN A 177 1.72 -29.18 3.00
N HIS A 178 1.63 -28.03 2.32
CA HIS A 178 1.08 -26.79 2.85
C HIS A 178 -0.35 -26.60 2.33
N PRO A 179 -1.31 -26.17 3.17
CA PRO A 179 -2.66 -25.85 2.72
C PRO A 179 -2.63 -24.84 1.57
N ARG A 180 -3.26 -25.18 0.45
CA ARG A 180 -3.36 -24.27 -0.70
C ARG A 180 -4.23 -23.06 -0.37
N ILE A 181 -3.89 -21.92 -0.97
CA ILE A 181 -4.72 -20.72 -0.90
C ILE A 181 -6.12 -21.04 -1.44
N GLN A 182 -7.15 -20.59 -0.72
CA GLN A 182 -8.53 -20.78 -1.16
C GLN A 182 -8.78 -19.95 -2.42
N THR A 183 -9.25 -20.61 -3.48
CA THR A 183 -9.59 -19.96 -4.76
C THR A 183 -11.00 -19.36 -4.78
N LYS A 184 -11.71 -19.42 -3.65
CA LYS A 184 -13.07 -18.93 -3.52
C LYS A 184 -13.11 -17.40 -3.52
N ILE A 185 -13.89 -16.83 -4.44
CA ILE A 185 -14.15 -15.39 -4.49
C ILE A 185 -15.32 -15.08 -3.56
N GLU A 186 -15.07 -14.31 -2.50
CA GLU A 186 -16.10 -13.77 -1.61
C GLU A 186 -15.99 -12.23 -1.56
N ILE A 187 -17.01 -11.56 -2.10
CA ILE A 187 -17.21 -10.10 -1.99
C ILE A 187 -18.45 -9.86 -1.14
N GLY A 188 -18.47 -8.76 -0.37
CA GLY A 188 -19.51 -8.51 0.61
C GLY A 188 -19.10 -8.95 2.01
N ASN A 189 -19.35 -8.10 3.02
CA ASN A 189 -18.86 -8.33 4.37
C ASN A 189 -19.80 -9.23 5.20
N LYS A 190 -19.24 -10.29 5.81
CA LYS A 190 -19.76 -10.98 7.01
C LYS A 190 -19.48 -10.18 8.33
N LYS A 191 -19.32 -8.84 8.28
CA LYS A 191 -18.91 -7.95 9.41
C LYS A 191 -20.11 -7.16 10.03
N PRO A 192 -19.97 -6.49 11.22
CA PRO A 192 -21.03 -6.37 12.23
C PRO A 192 -22.21 -5.45 11.86
N LEU A 193 -23.31 -5.60 12.61
CA LEU A 193 -24.64 -5.00 12.41
C LEU A 193 -24.66 -3.54 11.92
N ILE A 194 -23.76 -2.68 12.39
CA ILE A 194 -23.72 -1.25 12.05
C ILE A 194 -23.29 -1.01 10.59
N LYS A 195 -22.32 -1.78 10.06
CA LYS A 195 -21.92 -1.70 8.64
C LYS A 195 -22.98 -2.32 7.74
N LYS A 196 -23.72 -3.33 8.23
CA LYS A 196 -24.91 -3.87 7.56
C LYS A 196 -26.03 -2.82 7.50
N ALA A 197 -26.32 -2.11 8.58
CA ALA A 197 -27.37 -1.09 8.62
C ALA A 197 -27.12 0.05 7.62
N LEU A 198 -25.89 0.56 7.53
CA LEU A 198 -25.53 1.58 6.53
C LEU A 198 -25.60 1.03 5.09
N GLY A 199 -25.22 -0.22 4.86
CA GLY A 199 -25.35 -0.91 3.56
C GLY A 199 -26.79 -1.20 3.15
N VAL A 200 -27.68 -1.46 4.13
CA VAL A 200 -29.12 -1.64 3.91
C VAL A 200 -29.78 -0.30 3.59
N VAL A 201 -29.45 0.76 4.33
CA VAL A 201 -29.96 2.10 4.04
C VAL A 201 -29.46 2.59 2.67
N SER A 202 -28.18 2.35 2.31
CA SER A 202 -27.68 2.71 0.99
C SER A 202 -28.32 1.91 -0.14
N SER A 203 -28.50 0.59 0.03
CA SER A 203 -29.13 -0.26 -1.01
C SER A 203 -30.61 0.05 -1.20
N VAL A 204 -31.33 0.43 -0.14
CA VAL A 204 -32.73 0.88 -0.24
C VAL A 204 -32.80 2.28 -0.88
N LEU A 205 -31.97 3.24 -0.45
CA LEU A 205 -31.93 4.59 -1.04
C LEU A 205 -31.46 4.58 -2.50
N ASN A 206 -30.60 3.64 -2.89
CA ASN A 206 -30.15 3.45 -4.27
C ASN A 206 -31.24 2.91 -5.21
N ARG A 207 -32.26 2.23 -4.66
CA ARG A 207 -33.40 1.71 -5.42
C ARG A 207 -34.55 2.72 -5.52
N LEU A 208 -34.51 3.77 -4.70
CA LEU A 208 -35.49 4.84 -4.72
C LEU A 208 -35.10 5.89 -5.77
N ASN A 209 -36.07 6.34 -6.54
CA ASN A 209 -35.88 7.22 -7.70
C ASN A 209 -35.68 8.70 -7.28
N PHE A 210 -34.68 8.96 -6.44
CA PHE A 210 -34.29 10.32 -6.04
C PHE A 210 -33.37 10.97 -7.08
N ASN A 211 -33.14 12.29 -6.96
CA ASN A 211 -32.22 13.07 -7.80
C ASN A 211 -30.74 12.74 -7.52
N LYS A 212 -30.39 11.45 -7.46
CA LYS A 212 -29.05 10.91 -7.19
C LYS A 212 -28.14 11.24 -8.38
N LYS A 213 -27.13 12.05 -8.14
CA LYS A 213 -26.15 12.46 -9.15
C LYS A 213 -24.74 12.00 -8.83
N VAL A 214 -24.41 11.85 -7.54
CA VAL A 214 -23.08 11.47 -7.06
C VAL A 214 -23.18 10.26 -6.13
N VAL A 215 -22.35 9.25 -6.36
CA VAL A 215 -22.15 8.13 -5.44
C VAL A 215 -20.76 8.21 -4.84
N ILE A 216 -20.69 8.19 -3.51
CA ILE A 216 -19.43 8.10 -2.77
C ILE A 216 -19.23 6.65 -2.30
N VAL A 217 -18.10 6.06 -2.69
CA VAL A 217 -17.68 4.69 -2.38
C VAL A 217 -16.42 4.73 -1.51
N SER A 218 -16.45 4.13 -0.33
CA SER A 218 -15.28 4.03 0.58
C SER A 218 -14.53 5.37 0.79
N PRO A 219 -15.21 6.44 1.27
CA PRO A 219 -14.57 7.72 1.51
C PRO A 219 -13.56 7.66 2.67
N TYR A 220 -12.56 8.54 2.66
CA TYR A 220 -11.63 8.70 3.76
C TYR A 220 -12.21 9.63 4.85
N PHE A 221 -13.02 9.08 5.76
CA PHE A 221 -13.52 9.82 6.93
C PHE A 221 -12.86 9.34 8.22
N LYS A 222 -12.13 10.25 8.85
CA LYS A 222 -11.30 10.01 10.04
C LYS A 222 -12.12 9.59 11.26
N PHE A 223 -13.16 10.35 11.57
CA PHE A 223 -14.01 10.15 12.76
C PHE A 223 -15.46 10.49 12.42
N HIS A 224 -16.42 10.10 13.27
CA HIS A 224 -17.86 10.39 13.12
C HIS A 224 -18.41 10.16 11.69
N ALA A 225 -17.89 9.16 10.96
CA ALA A 225 -18.15 8.98 9.52
C ALA A 225 -19.65 9.06 9.15
N ILE A 226 -20.53 8.45 9.94
CA ILE A 226 -21.99 8.49 9.74
C ILE A 226 -22.51 9.95 9.73
N ARG A 227 -22.06 10.80 10.66
CA ARG A 227 -22.44 12.21 10.72
C ARG A 227 -21.97 12.96 9.47
N HIS A 228 -20.76 12.67 8.98
CA HIS A 228 -20.23 13.28 7.76
C HIS A 228 -21.04 12.85 6.53
N CYS A 229 -21.39 11.55 6.43
CA CYS A 229 -22.28 11.05 5.39
C CYS A 229 -23.65 11.74 5.42
N LEU A 230 -24.28 11.84 6.60
CA LEU A 230 -25.58 12.50 6.75
C LEU A 230 -25.53 13.99 6.40
N LYS A 231 -24.45 14.70 6.79
CA LYS A 231 -24.25 16.10 6.39
C LYS A 231 -24.19 16.25 4.87
N LEU A 232 -23.33 15.48 4.19
CA LEU A 232 -23.23 15.55 2.73
C LEU A 232 -24.55 15.17 2.04
N PHE A 233 -25.25 14.14 2.53
CA PHE A 233 -26.54 13.73 1.99
C PHE A 233 -27.60 14.83 2.11
N ILE A 234 -27.76 15.43 3.29
CA ILE A 234 -28.79 16.45 3.54
C ILE A 234 -28.42 17.77 2.85
N TYR A 235 -27.20 18.27 3.02
CA TYR A 235 -26.79 19.58 2.51
C TYR A 235 -26.68 19.59 0.98
N SER A 236 -26.43 18.43 0.34
CA SER A 236 -26.48 18.30 -1.12
C SER A 236 -27.90 18.21 -1.69
N LYS A 237 -28.95 18.31 -0.86
CA LYS A 237 -30.35 18.08 -1.24
C LYS A 237 -30.53 16.68 -1.86
N PHE A 238 -29.95 15.66 -1.22
CA PHE A 238 -30.04 14.25 -1.60
C PHE A 238 -29.35 13.88 -2.94
N ARG A 239 -28.53 14.78 -3.50
CA ARG A 239 -27.78 14.52 -4.75
C ARG A 239 -26.58 13.62 -4.54
N ILE A 240 -25.97 13.67 -3.35
CA ILE A 240 -24.83 12.84 -2.95
C ILE A 240 -25.34 11.70 -2.08
N VAL A 241 -25.10 10.46 -2.50
CA VAL A 241 -25.41 9.25 -1.73
C VAL A 241 -24.15 8.43 -1.47
N PHE A 242 -24.20 7.54 -0.48
CA PHE A 242 -23.08 6.68 -0.10
C PHE A 242 -23.44 5.25 -0.40
N ASP A 243 -22.59 4.57 -1.16
CA ASP A 243 -22.71 3.14 -1.43
C ASP A 243 -21.32 2.55 -1.56
N ASN A 244 -20.93 1.70 -0.63
CA ASN A 244 -19.60 1.08 -0.67
C ASN A 244 -19.50 -0.04 -1.71
N MET A 245 -20.55 -0.28 -2.50
CA MET A 245 -20.55 -1.26 -3.58
C MET A 245 -20.11 -2.65 -3.11
N ASN A 246 -20.46 -3.01 -1.88
CA ASN A 246 -20.02 -4.22 -1.21
C ASN A 246 -21.14 -5.26 -1.22
N TYR A 247 -21.73 -5.48 -2.41
CA TYR A 247 -22.82 -6.41 -2.63
C TYR A 247 -22.31 -7.86 -2.49
N PRO A 248 -23.06 -8.75 -1.81
CA PRO A 248 -22.62 -10.11 -1.58
C PRO A 248 -22.52 -10.88 -2.91
N ILE A 249 -21.31 -11.25 -3.29
CA ILE A 249 -21.03 -12.12 -4.44
C ILE A 249 -20.14 -13.26 -3.93
N SER A 250 -20.61 -14.50 -4.09
CA SER A 250 -19.81 -15.68 -3.78
C SER A 250 -19.71 -16.57 -5.00
N MET A 251 -18.49 -17.00 -5.32
CA MET A 251 -18.17 -17.83 -6.47
C MET A 251 -17.06 -18.80 -6.07
N ASP A 252 -17.22 -20.05 -6.46
CA ASP A 252 -16.17 -21.05 -6.35
C ASP A 252 -15.82 -21.46 -7.77
N VAL A 253 -14.68 -20.95 -8.25
CA VAL A 253 -14.20 -21.18 -9.61
C VAL A 253 -12.80 -21.73 -9.51
N GLN A 254 -12.57 -22.87 -10.15
CA GLN A 254 -11.28 -23.53 -10.16
C GLN A 254 -10.43 -23.02 -11.32
N PRO A 255 -9.12 -22.79 -11.11
CA PRO A 255 -8.22 -22.34 -12.16
C PRO A 255 -8.04 -23.43 -13.22
N ASN A 256 -7.94 -23.02 -14.50
CA ASN A 256 -7.72 -23.94 -15.61
C ASN A 256 -6.29 -23.79 -16.16
N LEU A 257 -5.38 -24.64 -15.67
CA LEU A 257 -3.97 -24.60 -16.08
C LEU A 257 -3.75 -24.80 -17.58
N SER A 258 -4.56 -25.61 -18.25
CA SER A 258 -4.42 -25.85 -19.68
C SER A 258 -4.70 -24.58 -20.47
N ILE A 259 -5.82 -23.90 -20.16
CA ILE A 259 -6.19 -22.61 -20.76
C ILE A 259 -5.13 -21.55 -20.47
N ARG A 260 -4.67 -21.46 -19.21
CA ARG A 260 -3.64 -20.48 -18.82
C ARG A 260 -2.33 -20.69 -19.58
N LYS A 261 -1.91 -21.95 -19.77
CA LYS A 261 -0.72 -22.30 -20.56
C LYS A 261 -0.91 -21.91 -22.03
N GLU A 262 -2.05 -22.22 -22.62
CA GLU A 262 -2.37 -21.83 -24.00
C GLU A 262 -2.32 -20.31 -24.19
N LEU A 263 -2.93 -19.57 -23.26
CA LEU A 263 -3.08 -18.11 -23.36
C LEU A 263 -1.74 -17.36 -23.17
N PHE A 264 -0.92 -17.79 -22.20
CA PHE A 264 0.25 -17.00 -21.80
C PHE A 264 1.59 -17.55 -22.31
N ARG A 265 1.72 -18.85 -22.58
CA ARG A 265 3.03 -19.46 -22.90
C ARG A 265 3.58 -19.05 -24.27
N ASN A 266 2.70 -18.74 -25.21
CA ASN A 266 3.09 -18.39 -26.59
C ASN A 266 3.34 -16.90 -26.79
N VAL A 267 3.20 -16.10 -25.74
CA VAL A 267 3.51 -14.66 -25.78
C VAL A 267 5.01 -14.49 -25.64
N ASN A 268 5.65 -13.96 -26.67
CA ASN A 268 7.09 -13.76 -26.72
C ASN A 268 7.42 -12.29 -26.95
N PHE A 269 8.34 -11.78 -26.14
CA PHE A 269 8.97 -10.47 -26.24
C PHE A 269 10.48 -10.66 -26.45
N THR A 270 11.14 -9.62 -26.95
CA THR A 270 12.61 -9.58 -26.94
C THR A 270 13.18 -9.39 -25.53
N ASP A 271 12.35 -8.88 -24.61
CA ASP A 271 12.71 -8.62 -23.22
C ASP A 271 12.48 -9.87 -22.35
N GLU A 272 13.55 -10.33 -21.68
CA GLU A 272 13.54 -11.54 -20.83
C GLU A 272 12.57 -11.43 -19.64
N PHE A 273 12.45 -10.25 -19.02
CA PHE A 273 11.57 -10.08 -17.88
C PHE A 273 10.10 -10.04 -18.31
N LYS A 274 9.77 -9.43 -19.45
CA LYS A 274 8.40 -9.52 -20.01
C LYS A 274 8.01 -10.97 -20.31
N ASN A 275 8.94 -11.77 -20.85
CA ASN A 275 8.72 -13.21 -21.03
C ASN A 275 8.48 -13.92 -19.69
N PHE A 276 9.27 -13.59 -18.66
CA PHE A 276 9.06 -14.12 -17.32
C PHE A 276 7.71 -13.72 -16.70
N LEU A 277 7.24 -12.49 -16.93
CA LEU A 277 5.92 -12.04 -16.48
C LEU A 277 4.82 -12.93 -17.05
N PHE A 278 4.81 -13.19 -18.36
CA PHE A 278 3.81 -14.07 -18.97
C PHE A 278 3.96 -15.53 -18.55
N TYR A 279 5.19 -16.03 -18.37
CA TYR A 279 5.44 -17.33 -17.78
C TYR A 279 4.82 -17.45 -16.37
N SER A 280 5.00 -16.43 -15.52
CA SER A 280 4.48 -16.42 -14.15
C SER A 280 2.97 -16.16 -14.06
N PHE A 281 2.34 -15.53 -15.06
CA PHE A 281 0.87 -15.40 -15.13
C PHE A 281 0.16 -16.76 -15.17
N ILE A 282 0.79 -17.81 -15.71
CA ILE A 282 0.20 -19.15 -15.74
C ILE A 282 -0.25 -19.60 -14.34
N GLN A 283 0.53 -19.28 -13.30
CA GLN A 283 0.18 -19.63 -11.92
C GLN A 283 -0.51 -18.48 -11.18
N ASN A 284 -0.10 -17.24 -11.43
CA ASN A 284 -0.45 -16.12 -10.56
C ASN A 284 -1.42 -15.11 -11.20
N PHE A 285 -1.98 -15.34 -12.39
CA PHE A 285 -3.03 -14.45 -12.91
C PHE A 285 -4.32 -14.63 -12.08
N PRO A 286 -4.99 -13.54 -11.62
CA PRO A 286 -6.17 -13.66 -10.78
C PRO A 286 -7.33 -14.37 -11.47
N ILE A 287 -7.93 -15.34 -10.78
CA ILE A 287 -9.08 -16.11 -11.28
C ILE A 287 -10.25 -15.19 -11.66
N ILE A 288 -10.47 -14.10 -10.91
CA ILE A 288 -11.55 -13.14 -11.19
C ILE A 288 -11.47 -12.45 -12.56
N TYR A 289 -10.26 -12.34 -13.15
CA TYR A 289 -10.06 -11.69 -14.44
C TYR A 289 -10.02 -12.67 -15.62
N LEU A 290 -9.90 -13.97 -15.33
CA LEU A 290 -9.85 -15.03 -16.34
C LEU A 290 -11.02 -15.99 -16.14
N GLU A 291 -10.89 -17.04 -15.33
CA GLU A 291 -11.92 -18.07 -15.28
C GLU A 291 -13.28 -17.57 -14.76
N ALA A 292 -13.29 -16.66 -13.78
CA ALA A 292 -14.52 -16.16 -13.17
C ALA A 292 -15.05 -14.86 -13.78
N TYR A 293 -14.38 -14.28 -14.79
CA TYR A 293 -14.71 -12.95 -15.33
C TYR A 293 -16.16 -12.84 -15.81
N LYS A 294 -16.62 -13.75 -16.69
CA LYS A 294 -17.97 -13.68 -17.28
C LYS A 294 -19.06 -13.77 -16.23
N ASP A 295 -18.91 -14.70 -15.29
CA ASP A 295 -19.88 -14.89 -14.22
C ASP A 295 -19.87 -13.71 -13.23
N PHE A 296 -18.70 -13.13 -12.96
CA PHE A 296 -18.58 -11.97 -12.10
C PHE A 296 -19.22 -10.73 -12.75
N ASP A 297 -18.92 -10.48 -14.02
CA ASP A 297 -19.52 -9.38 -14.80
C ASP A 297 -21.05 -9.51 -14.88
N LYS A 298 -21.56 -10.72 -15.14
CA LYS A 298 -23.00 -11.00 -15.15
C LYS A 298 -23.66 -10.69 -13.80
N LYS A 299 -23.03 -11.06 -12.67
CA LYS A 299 -23.58 -10.75 -11.34
C LYS A 299 -23.68 -9.25 -11.06
N ILE A 300 -22.81 -8.44 -11.67
CA ILE A 300 -22.91 -6.98 -11.57
C ILE A 300 -24.16 -6.48 -12.31
N ASP A 301 -24.44 -7.01 -13.49
CA ASP A 301 -25.64 -6.65 -14.27
C ASP A 301 -26.94 -7.06 -13.57
N GLU A 302 -26.95 -8.22 -12.92
CA GLU A 302 -28.10 -8.74 -12.19
C GLU A 302 -28.55 -7.82 -11.04
N LEU A 303 -27.64 -6.99 -10.49
CA LEU A 303 -27.99 -6.00 -9.46
C LEU A 303 -28.76 -4.80 -10.00
N LYS A 304 -28.78 -4.59 -11.33
CA LYS A 304 -29.55 -3.54 -12.03
C LYS A 304 -29.34 -2.15 -11.43
N LEU A 305 -28.10 -1.82 -11.05
CA LEU A 305 -27.74 -0.53 -10.48
C LEU A 305 -27.80 0.56 -11.55
N GLN A 306 -28.52 1.65 -11.28
CA GLN A 306 -28.51 2.82 -12.16
C GLN A 306 -27.20 3.61 -11.98
N PRO A 307 -26.43 3.86 -13.05
CA PRO A 307 -25.19 4.61 -12.95
C PRO A 307 -25.45 6.07 -12.55
N PRO A 308 -24.72 6.61 -11.56
CA PRO A 308 -24.79 8.04 -11.24
C PRO A 308 -24.08 8.86 -12.33
N LYS A 309 -24.11 10.19 -12.22
CA LYS A 309 -23.28 11.04 -13.08
C LYS A 309 -21.82 11.06 -12.63
N ILE A 310 -21.59 10.99 -11.32
CA ILE A 310 -20.25 10.97 -10.72
C ILE A 310 -20.15 9.80 -9.74
N VAL A 311 -19.05 9.06 -9.80
CA VAL A 311 -18.63 8.13 -8.75
C VAL A 311 -17.35 8.66 -8.13
N TYR A 312 -17.34 8.87 -6.82
CA TYR A 312 -16.16 9.30 -6.07
C TYR A 312 -15.69 8.21 -5.10
N SER A 313 -14.38 8.01 -4.98
CA SER A 313 -13.78 7.16 -3.97
C SER A 313 -12.45 7.72 -3.47
N ALA A 314 -12.00 7.31 -2.29
CA ALA A 314 -10.61 7.50 -1.86
C ALA A 314 -9.89 6.18 -1.51
N ASN A 315 -10.61 5.07 -1.35
CA ASN A 315 -10.01 3.81 -0.87
C ASN A 315 -10.52 2.54 -1.58
N ALA A 316 -11.47 2.65 -2.52
CA ALA A 316 -12.08 1.48 -3.16
C ALA A 316 -11.16 0.83 -4.21
N LEU A 317 -10.19 1.55 -4.77
CA LEU A 317 -9.47 1.11 -5.97
C LEU A 317 -8.67 -0.19 -5.76
N TYR A 318 -8.15 -0.47 -4.57
CA TYR A 318 -7.26 -1.63 -4.35
C TYR A 318 -7.99 -2.90 -3.93
N HIS A 319 -9.07 -2.78 -3.15
CA HIS A 319 -9.71 -3.93 -2.50
C HIS A 319 -11.16 -4.17 -2.93
N ASN A 320 -11.73 -3.34 -3.79
CA ASN A 320 -13.12 -3.45 -4.22
C ASN A 320 -13.21 -3.79 -5.72
N GLU A 321 -13.23 -5.10 -6.03
CA GLU A 321 -13.40 -5.59 -7.40
C GLU A 321 -14.70 -5.08 -8.03
N PHE A 322 -15.80 -5.06 -7.26
CA PHE A 322 -17.09 -4.56 -7.75
C PHE A 322 -16.99 -3.12 -8.24
N PHE A 323 -16.38 -2.24 -7.43
CA PHE A 323 -16.18 -0.83 -7.79
C PHE A 323 -15.39 -0.69 -9.10
N ARG A 324 -14.33 -1.48 -9.29
CA ARG A 324 -13.52 -1.43 -10.52
C ARG A 324 -14.31 -1.86 -11.75
N PHE A 325 -14.97 -3.02 -11.69
CA PHE A 325 -15.80 -3.50 -12.79
C PHE A 325 -16.96 -2.53 -13.09
N PHE A 326 -17.63 -2.00 -12.07
CA PHE A 326 -18.70 -1.01 -12.24
C PHE A 326 -18.18 0.25 -12.96
N CYS A 327 -17.06 0.81 -12.51
CA CYS A 327 -16.46 1.99 -13.14
C CYS A 327 -16.02 1.72 -14.58
N ALA A 328 -15.36 0.58 -14.83
CA ALA A 328 -14.90 0.19 -16.16
C ALA A 328 -16.09 0.03 -17.13
N LYS A 329 -17.16 -0.65 -16.69
CA LYS A 329 -18.36 -0.90 -17.50
C LYS A 329 -19.13 0.37 -17.85
N HIS A 330 -19.24 1.30 -16.90
CA HIS A 330 -20.01 2.53 -17.08
C HIS A 330 -19.18 3.73 -17.50
N ARG A 331 -17.89 3.53 -17.84
CA ARG A 331 -16.91 4.60 -18.08
C ARG A 331 -17.36 5.67 -19.09
N LYS A 332 -18.08 5.27 -20.14
CA LYS A 332 -18.61 6.20 -21.14
C LYS A 332 -19.65 7.16 -20.55
N THR A 333 -20.41 6.72 -19.56
CA THR A 333 -21.59 7.42 -19.02
C THR A 333 -21.38 8.13 -17.68
N ILE A 334 -20.29 7.82 -16.97
CA ILE A 334 -19.98 8.40 -15.66
C ILE A 334 -18.70 9.25 -15.70
N ILE A 335 -18.51 10.05 -14.67
CA ILE A 335 -17.22 10.63 -14.28
C ILE A 335 -16.71 9.84 -13.08
N VAL A 336 -15.51 9.30 -13.17
CA VAL A 336 -14.80 8.65 -12.07
C VAL A 336 -13.89 9.67 -11.41
N ALA A 337 -14.20 10.04 -10.17
CA ALA A 337 -13.36 10.89 -9.35
C ALA A 337 -12.67 10.06 -8.26
N TYR A 338 -11.40 10.37 -7.98
CA TYR A 338 -10.65 9.64 -6.95
C TYR A 338 -9.83 10.58 -6.08
N GLY A 339 -9.82 10.36 -4.77
CA GLY A 339 -9.13 11.20 -3.80
C GLY A 339 -7.93 10.53 -3.17
N GLN A 340 -6.85 11.30 -2.99
CA GLN A 340 -5.71 10.98 -2.15
C GLN A 340 -6.16 10.50 -0.75
N HIS A 341 -5.42 9.53 -0.19
CA HIS A 341 -5.68 8.98 1.14
C HIS A 341 -4.40 8.79 1.99
N GLY A 342 -3.21 8.84 1.37
CA GLY A 342 -1.90 8.78 2.04
C GLY A 342 -1.28 10.17 2.30
N GLY A 343 -0.25 10.19 3.17
CA GLY A 343 0.50 11.41 3.54
C GLY A 343 1.79 11.62 2.75
N ASP A 344 2.15 10.64 1.94
CA ASP A 344 3.30 10.50 1.05
C ASP A 344 3.02 11.06 -0.36
N PHE A 345 1.75 11.19 -0.70
CA PHE A 345 1.27 11.68 -1.98
C PHE A 345 1.62 13.16 -2.21
N GLY A 346 2.23 13.46 -3.35
CA GLY A 346 2.77 14.76 -3.72
C GLY A 346 4.08 15.12 -3.02
N ILE A 347 4.62 14.21 -2.20
CA ILE A 347 5.82 14.44 -1.36
C ILE A 347 6.97 13.54 -1.81
N ASP A 348 6.70 12.25 -1.99
CA ASP A 348 7.71 11.26 -2.39
C ASP A 348 8.18 11.49 -3.83
N LYS A 349 9.47 11.20 -4.09
CA LYS A 349 10.10 11.39 -5.41
C LYS A 349 9.29 10.72 -6.53
N VAL A 350 8.82 9.49 -6.31
CA VAL A 350 7.86 8.78 -7.16
C VAL A 350 6.92 8.00 -6.25
N ASN A 351 5.63 8.08 -6.52
CA ASN A 351 4.60 7.38 -5.75
C ASN A 351 3.77 6.51 -6.71
N ILE A 352 3.88 5.19 -6.59
CA ILE A 352 3.17 4.25 -7.46
C ILE A 352 1.64 4.34 -7.30
N PRO A 353 1.08 4.45 -6.08
CA PRO A 353 -0.34 4.75 -5.91
C PRO A 353 -0.82 5.98 -6.70
N GLU A 354 -0.07 7.09 -6.70
CA GLU A 354 -0.42 8.27 -7.49
C GLU A 354 -0.49 8.00 -9.00
N GLU A 355 0.39 7.15 -9.54
CA GLU A 355 0.35 6.77 -10.96
C GLU A 355 -0.89 5.93 -11.28
N ILE A 356 -1.17 4.92 -10.46
CA ILE A 356 -2.32 4.03 -10.64
C ILE A 356 -3.63 4.81 -10.50
N GLU A 357 -3.76 5.60 -9.43
CA GLU A 357 -4.99 6.36 -9.15
C GLU A 357 -5.22 7.48 -10.17
N GLY A 358 -4.15 8.16 -10.59
CA GLY A 358 -4.21 9.19 -11.62
C GLY A 358 -4.65 8.62 -12.97
N LYS A 359 -4.11 7.47 -13.39
CA LYS A 359 -4.55 6.77 -14.60
C LYS A 359 -5.98 6.23 -14.47
N PHE A 360 -6.43 5.84 -13.28
CA PHE A 360 -7.75 5.26 -13.05
C PHE A 360 -8.87 6.31 -13.12
N CYS A 361 -8.68 7.54 -12.65
CA CYS A 361 -9.77 8.52 -12.56
C CYS A 361 -9.80 9.52 -13.72
N ASP A 362 -10.95 10.16 -13.92
CA ASP A 362 -11.10 11.33 -14.80
C ASP A 362 -10.70 12.62 -14.07
N ILE A 363 -10.91 12.67 -12.75
CA ILE A 363 -10.50 13.77 -11.87
C ILE A 363 -9.82 13.21 -10.61
N TYR A 364 -8.58 13.63 -10.38
CA TYR A 364 -7.82 13.27 -9.18
C TYR A 364 -7.85 14.39 -8.14
N TYR A 365 -8.30 14.08 -6.93
CA TYR A 365 -8.39 15.03 -5.83
C TYR A 365 -7.25 14.87 -4.86
N THR A 366 -6.47 15.94 -4.67
CA THR A 366 -5.36 15.97 -3.73
C THR A 366 -5.74 16.76 -2.47
N TYR A 367 -4.84 16.75 -1.49
CA TYR A 367 -4.96 17.61 -0.31
C TYR A 367 -4.43 19.04 -0.49
N GLY A 368 -4.10 19.50 -1.70
CA GLY A 368 -3.71 20.90 -1.93
C GLY A 368 -2.69 21.14 -3.05
N TRP A 369 -2.07 20.09 -3.56
CA TRP A 369 -1.10 20.13 -4.65
C TRP A 369 -1.74 19.70 -5.98
N LYS A 370 -1.02 19.77 -7.09
CA LYS A 370 -1.53 19.33 -8.40
C LYS A 370 -0.50 18.42 -9.05
N LYS A 371 -0.97 17.35 -9.67
CA LYS A 371 -0.15 16.45 -10.49
C LYS A 371 -0.16 16.93 -11.93
N GLU A 372 1.01 17.00 -12.55
CA GLU A 372 1.12 17.33 -13.98
C GLU A 372 0.54 16.21 -14.85
N GLY A 373 -0.09 16.57 -15.98
CA GLY A 373 -0.68 15.58 -16.90
C GLY A 373 -1.96 14.90 -16.42
N VAL A 374 -2.43 15.20 -15.21
CA VAL A 374 -3.68 14.66 -14.63
C VAL A 374 -4.62 15.82 -14.33
N SER A 375 -5.91 15.65 -14.64
CA SER A 375 -6.92 16.63 -14.22
C SER A 375 -7.07 16.58 -12.71
N CYS A 376 -6.66 17.65 -12.02
CA CYS A 376 -6.61 17.70 -10.57
C CYS A 376 -7.57 18.75 -9.97
N GLY A 377 -8.33 18.30 -8.97
CA GLY A 377 -9.06 19.17 -8.04
C GLY A 377 -8.46 19.14 -6.64
N ILE A 378 -8.95 20.01 -5.76
CA ILE A 378 -8.55 20.03 -4.34
C ILE A 378 -9.79 19.80 -3.49
N LEU A 379 -9.81 18.70 -2.73
CA LEU A 379 -10.84 18.45 -1.73
C LEU A 379 -10.24 18.61 -0.33
N PRO A 380 -10.62 19.65 0.44
CA PRO A 380 -10.10 19.84 1.78
C PRO A 380 -10.55 18.70 2.69
N GLN A 381 -9.67 18.34 3.62
CA GLN A 381 -9.95 17.37 4.66
C GLN A 381 -10.79 17.98 5.78
N GLN A 382 -11.61 17.14 6.42
CA GLN A 382 -12.33 17.53 7.62
C GLN A 382 -11.34 17.84 8.77
N PRO A 383 -11.51 18.95 9.51
CA PRO A 383 -10.64 19.31 10.60
C PRO A 383 -10.85 18.35 11.78
N LEU A 384 -9.77 18.04 12.49
CA LEU A 384 -9.81 17.23 13.69
C LEU A 384 -10.21 18.08 14.91
N ALA A 385 -11.04 17.51 15.80
CA ALA A 385 -11.44 18.17 17.03
C ALA A 385 -10.29 18.13 18.06
N ARG A 386 -9.95 19.30 18.63
CA ARG A 386 -9.00 19.38 19.75
C ARG A 386 -9.62 18.82 21.03
N ARG A 387 -8.80 18.18 21.85
CA ARG A 387 -9.19 17.66 23.18
C ARG A 387 -8.33 18.26 24.29
N SER A 388 -8.80 18.11 25.53
CA SER A 388 -8.03 18.43 26.73
C SER A 388 -6.71 17.67 26.73
N ARG A 389 -5.66 18.37 27.15
CA ARG A 389 -4.30 17.84 27.14
C ARG A 389 -4.05 17.01 28.39
N ASN A 390 -3.35 15.89 28.22
CA ASN A 390 -2.64 15.18 29.27
C ASN A 390 -1.13 15.46 29.15
N ASN A 391 -0.33 14.83 29.99
CA ASN A 391 1.13 14.96 30.02
C ASN A 391 1.86 13.83 29.27
N LYS A 392 1.22 13.16 28.30
CA LYS A 392 1.82 12.01 27.61
C LYS A 392 2.53 12.43 26.32
N ILE A 393 3.61 11.70 26.04
CA ILE A 393 4.27 11.65 24.73
C ILE A 393 3.71 10.42 24.02
N VAL A 394 3.22 10.57 22.79
CA VAL A 394 2.75 9.43 21.99
C VAL A 394 3.73 9.23 20.84
N LEU A 395 4.46 8.11 20.86
CA LEU A 395 5.27 7.66 19.73
C LEU A 395 4.42 6.77 18.83
N VAL A 396 4.14 7.23 17.61
CA VAL A 396 3.39 6.48 16.60
C VAL A 396 4.38 5.88 15.62
N MET A 397 4.38 4.55 15.55
CA MET A 397 5.29 3.80 14.69
C MET A 397 4.62 3.26 13.43
N THR A 398 5.40 3.06 12.38
CA THR A 398 5.00 2.30 11.20
C THR A 398 5.65 0.90 11.17
N CYS A 399 5.16 0.06 10.26
CA CYS A 399 5.76 -1.24 9.98
C CYS A 399 5.43 -1.65 8.54
N MET A 400 6.46 -2.07 7.79
CA MET A 400 6.29 -2.58 6.43
C MET A 400 6.35 -4.11 6.39
N PRO A 401 5.65 -4.75 5.43
CA PRO A 401 5.75 -6.18 5.23
C PRO A 401 7.19 -6.66 4.99
N ARG A 402 7.54 -7.86 5.47
CA ARG A 402 8.89 -8.44 5.30
C ARG A 402 9.30 -8.50 3.84
N TYR A 403 8.37 -8.91 3.00
CA TYR A 403 8.58 -9.01 1.57
C TYR A 403 8.25 -7.69 0.88
N LEU A 404 9.13 -7.25 -0.03
CA LEU A 404 8.90 -6.05 -0.82
C LEU A 404 7.67 -6.25 -1.71
N HIS A 405 6.83 -5.22 -1.76
CA HIS A 405 5.61 -5.17 -2.57
C HIS A 405 5.58 -4.03 -3.57
N CYS A 406 6.40 -3.02 -3.36
CA CYS A 406 6.57 -1.89 -4.25
C CYS A 406 7.98 -1.38 -4.06
N ILE A 407 8.72 -1.24 -5.15
CA ILE A 407 9.98 -0.49 -5.14
C ILE A 407 9.61 0.97 -4.83
N THR A 408 10.29 1.59 -3.85
CA THR A 408 9.92 2.93 -3.39
C THR A 408 11.12 3.71 -2.83
N TYR A 409 10.96 5.02 -2.71
CA TYR A 409 11.94 5.95 -2.12
C TYR A 409 11.68 6.22 -0.63
N ILE A 410 10.89 5.39 0.03
CA ILE A 410 10.63 5.43 1.46
C ILE A 410 11.02 4.10 2.12
N GLU A 411 10.54 3.86 3.34
CA GLU A 411 10.73 2.59 4.01
C GLU A 411 10.13 1.41 3.25
N ASP A 412 10.78 0.26 3.40
CA ASP A 412 10.35 -1.03 2.88
C ASP A 412 10.75 -2.13 3.85
N GLY A 413 10.40 -3.38 3.55
CA GLY A 413 10.73 -4.54 4.36
C GLY A 413 12.23 -4.64 4.69
N ALA A 414 13.10 -4.55 3.68
CA ALA A 414 14.55 -4.69 3.90
C ALA A 414 15.13 -3.56 4.78
N LYS A 415 14.52 -2.37 4.76
CA LYS A 415 14.90 -1.22 5.60
C LYS A 415 14.27 -1.24 6.99
N MET A 416 13.34 -2.14 7.31
CA MET A 416 12.63 -2.14 8.60
C MET A 416 13.56 -2.30 9.81
N LEU A 417 14.65 -3.07 9.68
CA LEU A 417 15.63 -3.17 10.76
C LEU A 417 16.28 -1.82 11.07
N GLN A 418 16.55 -0.99 10.05
CA GLN A 418 17.08 0.36 10.24
C GLN A 418 16.10 1.23 11.05
N TYR A 419 14.79 1.13 10.81
CA TYR A 419 13.77 1.85 11.58
C TYR A 419 13.67 1.38 13.01
N ILE A 420 13.66 0.06 13.23
CA ILE A 420 13.58 -0.51 14.58
C ILE A 420 14.80 -0.09 15.40
N GLU A 421 16.00 -0.15 14.82
CA GLU A 421 17.23 0.29 15.51
C GLU A 421 17.25 1.81 15.73
N ASN A 422 16.78 2.62 14.78
CA ASN A 422 16.62 4.07 14.98
C ASN A 422 15.64 4.35 16.15
N THR A 423 14.53 3.64 16.24
CA THR A 423 13.59 3.77 17.37
C THR A 423 14.21 3.30 18.69
N LYS A 424 15.04 2.24 18.70
CA LYS A 424 15.80 1.86 19.91
C LYS A 424 16.74 2.97 20.37
N VAL A 425 17.41 3.67 19.45
CA VAL A 425 18.25 4.85 19.77
C VAL A 425 17.40 5.93 20.44
N PHE A 426 16.22 6.24 19.87
CA PHE A 426 15.28 7.20 20.48
C PHE A 426 14.91 6.79 21.91
N LEU A 427 14.48 5.53 22.08
CA LEU A 427 14.03 4.99 23.37
C LEU A 427 15.15 5.01 24.41
N ASN A 428 16.37 4.63 24.04
CA ASN A 428 17.52 4.60 24.96
C ASN A 428 17.87 6.01 25.46
N LYS A 429 17.80 7.03 24.61
CA LYS A 429 18.19 8.40 24.95
C LYS A 429 17.09 9.21 25.64
N LEU A 430 15.81 8.89 25.41
CA LEU A 430 14.70 9.62 26.01
C LEU A 430 14.67 9.48 27.55
N LYS A 431 14.62 10.62 28.25
CA LYS A 431 14.52 10.73 29.73
C LYS A 431 13.08 10.73 30.26
N TYR A 432 12.10 10.89 29.37
CA TYR A 432 10.67 10.96 29.67
C TYR A 432 9.93 9.64 29.38
N ASP A 433 10.57 8.51 29.59
CA ASP A 433 10.04 7.18 29.31
C ASP A 433 8.76 6.85 30.09
N SER A 434 8.63 7.30 31.34
CA SER A 434 7.40 7.16 32.15
C SER A 434 6.16 7.89 31.57
N LEU A 435 6.38 8.86 30.68
CA LEU A 435 5.34 9.61 29.98
C LEU A 435 5.07 9.07 28.57
N LEU A 436 5.89 8.14 28.09
CA LEU A 436 5.84 7.62 26.72
C LEU A 436 4.79 6.52 26.57
N ASN A 437 3.89 6.72 25.61
CA ASN A 437 3.01 5.68 25.09
C ASN A 437 3.46 5.33 23.68
N ILE A 438 3.80 4.06 23.46
CA ILE A 438 4.19 3.54 22.15
C ILE A 438 2.96 2.95 21.46
N ARG A 439 2.67 3.45 20.27
CA ARG A 439 1.66 2.90 19.38
C ARG A 439 2.38 2.24 18.20
N THR A 440 2.52 0.92 18.28
CA THR A 440 3.02 0.14 17.14
C THR A 440 2.01 0.14 15.99
N TYR A 441 2.49 -0.13 14.78
CA TYR A 441 1.61 -0.42 13.65
C TYR A 441 0.71 -1.63 13.97
N HIS A 442 -0.41 -1.73 13.27
CA HIS A 442 -1.40 -2.78 13.52
C HIS A 442 -0.98 -4.14 12.95
N GLY A 443 -0.17 -4.14 11.88
CA GLY A 443 0.50 -5.32 11.35
C GLY A 443 1.95 -5.40 11.82
N ASP A 444 2.38 -6.55 12.35
CA ASP A 444 3.79 -6.76 12.72
C ASP A 444 4.60 -7.40 11.58
N TYR A 445 3.92 -8.11 10.66
CA TYR A 445 4.50 -8.75 9.48
C TYR A 445 5.66 -9.72 9.76
N GLY A 446 5.81 -10.20 11.00
CA GLY A 446 6.86 -11.14 11.41
C GLY A 446 8.17 -10.47 11.83
N TRP A 447 8.19 -9.15 12.00
CA TRP A 447 9.36 -8.43 12.51
C TRP A 447 9.56 -8.59 14.01
N ASN A 448 8.49 -8.90 14.73
CA ASN A 448 8.39 -8.90 16.18
C ASN A 448 8.89 -7.60 16.81
N VAL A 449 8.35 -6.48 16.32
CA VAL A 449 8.77 -5.12 16.66
C VAL A 449 8.73 -4.92 18.17
N LYS A 450 7.63 -5.33 18.82
CA LYS A 450 7.46 -5.16 20.27
C LYS A 450 8.58 -5.83 21.06
N ASN A 451 8.91 -7.09 20.77
CA ASN A 451 9.95 -7.80 21.51
C ASN A 451 11.34 -7.22 21.22
N ARG A 452 11.60 -6.79 19.98
CA ARG A 452 12.84 -6.06 19.65
C ARG A 452 12.98 -4.78 20.48
N LEU A 453 11.93 -3.98 20.62
CA LEU A 453 12.00 -2.76 21.44
C LEU A 453 12.20 -3.06 22.93
N LEU A 454 11.67 -4.19 23.44
CA LEU A 454 11.88 -4.61 24.82
C LEU A 454 13.35 -4.98 25.12
N GLU A 455 14.18 -5.25 24.11
CA GLU A 455 15.63 -5.46 24.29
C GLU A 455 16.35 -4.21 24.85
N CYS A 456 15.74 -3.02 24.78
CA CYS A 456 16.25 -1.80 25.42
C CYS A 456 16.35 -1.89 26.95
N GLY A 457 15.76 -2.90 27.60
CA GLY A 457 15.78 -3.06 29.05
C GLY A 457 14.95 -2.01 29.82
N LYS A 458 14.14 -1.22 29.12
CA LYS A 458 13.24 -0.21 29.72
C LYS A 458 11.84 -0.76 29.93
N LYS A 459 11.13 -0.22 30.92
CA LYS A 459 9.69 -0.50 31.11
C LYS A 459 8.88 0.30 30.09
N LEU A 460 8.62 -0.29 28.92
CA LEU A 460 7.87 0.33 27.83
C LEU A 460 6.36 0.10 27.95
N PHE A 461 5.57 1.14 27.69
CA PHE A 461 4.10 1.05 27.66
C PHE A 461 3.58 1.10 26.22
N PHE A 462 2.81 0.08 25.83
CA PHE A 462 2.23 -0.05 24.50
C PHE A 462 0.72 0.16 24.54
N ASP A 463 0.20 1.10 23.74
CA ASP A 463 -1.24 1.37 23.65
C ASP A 463 -1.72 1.46 22.20
N THR A 464 -2.17 0.32 21.68
CA THR A 464 -2.84 0.19 20.38
C THR A 464 -4.36 0.15 20.50
N LYS A 465 -4.91 -0.02 21.72
CA LYS A 465 -6.34 -0.18 21.98
C LYS A 465 -7.08 1.15 22.02
N THR A 466 -6.46 2.19 22.57
CA THR A 466 -7.06 3.53 22.54
C THR A 466 -7.17 4.00 21.10
N ASN A 467 -8.30 4.63 20.77
CA ASN A 467 -8.52 5.24 19.45
C ASN A 467 -7.39 6.22 19.12
N TYR A 468 -6.80 6.06 17.93
CA TYR A 468 -5.68 6.86 17.44
C TYR A 468 -5.95 8.37 17.56
N TYR A 469 -7.07 8.86 17.02
CA TYR A 469 -7.43 10.28 17.06
C TYR A 469 -7.61 10.79 18.49
N LYS A 470 -8.11 9.97 19.42
CA LYS A 470 -8.19 10.33 20.85
C LYS A 470 -6.79 10.47 21.45
N GLN A 471 -5.87 9.55 21.15
CA GLN A 471 -4.50 9.63 21.65
C GLN A 471 -3.80 10.90 21.17
N ILE A 472 -3.71 11.12 19.85
CA ILE A 472 -2.95 12.25 19.28
C ILE A 472 -3.55 13.62 19.61
N SER A 473 -4.87 13.70 19.84
CA SER A 473 -5.54 14.96 20.20
C SER A 473 -5.44 15.28 21.70
N SER A 474 -5.21 14.28 22.55
CA SER A 474 -5.08 14.44 24.01
C SER A 474 -3.64 14.54 24.49
N SER A 475 -2.67 14.07 23.72
CA SER A 475 -1.25 14.12 24.07
C SER A 475 -0.72 15.55 24.23
N ARG A 476 0.35 15.68 25.01
CA ARG A 476 1.16 16.91 25.07
C ARG A 476 2.04 17.03 23.83
N LEU A 477 2.64 15.91 23.44
CA LEU A 477 3.59 15.79 22.33
C LEU A 477 3.29 14.52 21.53
N ASN A 478 3.24 14.65 20.21
CA ASN A 478 3.21 13.52 19.28
C ASN A 478 4.59 13.37 18.64
N VAL A 479 5.04 12.13 18.51
CA VAL A 479 6.30 11.76 17.84
C VAL A 479 5.98 10.70 16.81
N PHE A 480 6.47 10.87 15.59
CA PHE A 480 6.31 9.91 14.49
C PHE A 480 7.69 9.44 14.03
N ASP A 481 7.85 8.13 13.81
CA ASP A 481 9.09 7.56 13.26
C ASP A 481 9.09 7.49 11.72
N HIS A 482 8.09 8.08 11.06
CA HIS A 482 7.82 8.00 9.62
C HIS A 482 6.98 9.18 9.13
N MET A 483 6.86 9.33 7.81
CA MET A 483 6.08 10.40 7.15
C MET A 483 4.84 9.88 6.38
N HIS A 484 3.91 9.19 7.06
CA HIS A 484 2.58 8.85 6.50
C HIS A 484 1.51 9.85 6.93
N THR A 485 0.22 9.53 6.77
CA THR A 485 -0.89 10.46 7.07
C THR A 485 -0.93 10.98 8.51
N GLY A 486 -0.40 10.22 9.48
CA GLY A 486 -0.56 10.54 10.91
C GLY A 486 0.10 11.84 11.35
N TYR A 487 1.28 12.18 10.83
CA TYR A 487 1.95 13.43 11.21
C TYR A 487 1.17 14.64 10.68
N LEU A 488 0.66 14.58 9.43
CA LEU A 488 -0.17 15.63 8.84
C LEU A 488 -1.42 15.91 9.68
N GLU A 489 -2.05 14.84 10.15
CA GLU A 489 -3.19 14.91 11.05
C GLU A 489 -2.84 15.60 12.38
N SER A 490 -1.70 15.27 12.98
CA SER A 490 -1.21 15.90 14.20
C SER A 490 -0.84 17.39 14.00
N LEU A 491 -0.15 17.72 12.90
CA LEU A 491 0.17 19.10 12.54
C LEU A 491 -1.11 19.92 12.34
N SER A 492 -2.13 19.36 11.68
CA SER A 492 -3.42 20.02 11.45
C SER A 492 -4.20 20.32 12.74
N LEU A 493 -3.99 19.52 13.79
CA LEU A 493 -4.53 19.78 15.14
C LEU A 493 -3.85 20.98 15.83
N ASN A 494 -2.76 21.50 15.26
CA ASN A 494 -1.82 22.43 15.88
C ASN A 494 -1.31 21.92 17.24
N LYS A 495 -0.93 20.64 17.30
CA LYS A 495 -0.33 20.00 18.47
C LYS A 495 1.17 19.91 18.31
N PRO A 496 1.98 20.12 19.37
CA PRO A 496 3.40 19.85 19.33
C PRO A 496 3.66 18.46 18.73
N THR A 497 4.36 18.46 17.60
CA THR A 497 4.59 17.27 16.78
C THR A 497 6.05 17.27 16.34
N LEU A 498 6.71 16.14 16.56
CA LEU A 498 8.05 15.87 16.07
C LEU A 498 8.01 14.63 15.18
N ILE A 499 8.87 14.61 14.18
CA ILE A 499 9.02 13.49 13.25
C ILE A 499 10.50 13.18 13.22
N PHE A 500 10.89 11.91 13.35
CA PHE A 500 12.25 11.49 13.06
C PHE A 500 12.23 10.41 11.99
N ILE A 501 13.07 10.55 10.98
CA ILE A 501 13.18 9.58 9.89
C ILE A 501 14.58 8.98 9.84
N ALA A 502 14.68 7.73 9.41
CA ALA A 502 15.96 7.05 9.25
C ALA A 502 16.80 7.71 8.13
N LYS A 503 18.08 7.96 8.41
CA LYS A 503 19.00 8.59 7.46
C LYS A 503 19.12 7.74 6.18
N GLY A 504 18.97 8.39 5.02
CA GLY A 504 19.15 7.75 3.72
C GLY A 504 17.94 6.97 3.21
N VAL A 505 16.84 6.90 3.97
CA VAL A 505 15.64 6.15 3.53
C VAL A 505 14.77 6.97 2.59
N TYR A 506 14.45 8.22 2.95
CA TYR A 506 13.53 9.06 2.18
C TYR A 506 14.21 9.76 1.01
N SER A 507 13.49 9.85 -0.12
CA SER A 507 13.78 10.84 -1.19
C SER A 507 12.50 11.58 -1.58
N PHE A 508 12.59 12.90 -1.57
CA PHE A 508 11.48 13.80 -1.86
C PHE A 508 11.59 14.39 -3.27
N ARG A 509 10.47 14.87 -3.81
CA ARG A 509 10.46 15.67 -5.05
C ARG A 509 11.20 16.99 -4.87
N GLU A 510 11.74 17.53 -5.96
CA GLU A 510 12.51 18.78 -5.93
C GLU A 510 11.68 19.94 -5.38
N GLU A 511 10.41 20.05 -5.77
CA GLU A 511 9.47 21.09 -5.32
C GLU A 511 9.05 20.95 -3.84
N VAL A 512 9.29 19.80 -3.24
CA VAL A 512 8.96 19.51 -1.83
C VAL A 512 10.14 19.84 -0.92
N LYS A 513 11.38 19.74 -1.42
CA LYS A 513 12.62 19.93 -0.64
C LYS A 513 12.68 21.22 0.16
N PRO A 514 12.28 22.41 -0.36
CA PRO A 514 12.30 23.64 0.44
C PRO A 514 11.44 23.53 1.70
N TYR A 515 10.25 22.92 1.58
CA TYR A 515 9.37 22.73 2.72
C TYR A 515 9.90 21.69 3.73
N ILE A 516 10.63 20.68 3.25
CA ILE A 516 11.33 19.72 4.13
C ILE A 516 12.46 20.42 4.91
N SER A 517 13.23 21.30 4.25
CA SER A 517 14.23 22.12 4.91
C SER A 517 13.62 23.01 5.99
N ASP A 518 12.50 23.69 5.69
CA ASP A 518 11.78 24.51 6.67
C ASP A 518 11.35 23.69 7.91
N LEU A 519 10.87 22.46 7.72
CA LEU A 519 10.50 21.57 8.82
C LEU A 519 11.71 21.13 9.66
N ILE A 520 12.88 20.92 9.03
CA ILE A 520 14.12 20.56 9.72
C ILE A 520 14.66 21.74 10.52
N GLU A 521 14.70 22.93 9.92
CA GLU A 521 15.15 24.16 10.56
C GLU A 521 14.27 24.53 11.77
N ALA A 522 12.94 24.37 11.62
CA ALA A 522 11.97 24.56 12.70
C ALA A 522 12.04 23.47 13.80
N LYS A 523 12.85 22.42 13.62
CA LYS A 523 12.93 21.24 14.51
C LYS A 523 11.59 20.49 14.64
N ILE A 524 10.78 20.49 13.58
CA ILE A 524 9.61 19.62 13.45
C ILE A 524 10.02 18.26 12.90
N LEU A 525 10.97 18.22 11.95
CA LEU A 525 11.52 17.01 11.35
C LEU A 525 13.00 16.83 11.72
N PHE A 526 13.39 15.61 12.07
CA PHE A 526 14.76 15.22 12.39
C PHE A 526 15.21 14.10 11.46
N ILE A 527 16.46 14.17 11.00
CA ILE A 527 17.12 13.08 10.28
C ILE A 527 17.90 12.26 11.30
N GLY A 528 17.27 11.22 11.84
CA GLY A 528 17.79 10.39 12.92
C GLY A 528 17.09 10.61 14.25
N ALA A 529 16.97 9.53 15.01
CA ALA A 529 16.27 9.50 16.29
C ALA A 529 16.98 10.23 17.44
N GLU A 530 18.31 10.26 17.40
CA GLU A 530 19.14 10.75 18.50
C GLU A 530 18.89 12.24 18.79
N GLU A 531 18.96 13.09 17.76
CA GLU A 531 18.73 14.53 17.90
C GLU A 531 17.29 14.83 18.34
N CYS A 532 16.32 14.04 17.88
CA CYS A 532 14.93 14.19 18.29
C CYS A 532 14.77 13.91 19.79
N ALA A 533 15.41 12.85 20.31
CA ALA A 533 15.35 12.54 21.74
C ALA A 533 16.02 13.63 22.60
N ASP A 534 17.16 14.17 22.17
CA ASP A 534 17.83 15.29 22.84
C ASP A 534 16.98 16.55 22.86
N PHE A 535 16.33 16.85 21.74
CA PHE A 535 15.42 17.97 21.65
C PHE A 535 14.29 17.85 22.67
N ILE A 536 13.67 16.67 22.79
CA ILE A 536 12.63 16.42 23.79
C ILE A 536 13.19 16.56 25.20
N ASN A 537 14.33 15.92 25.49
CA ASN A 537 14.97 15.97 26.81
C ASN A 537 15.24 17.40 27.29
N LYS A 538 15.59 18.31 26.37
CA LYS A 538 15.87 19.72 26.67
C LYS A 538 14.60 20.58 26.77
N ASN A 539 13.58 20.28 25.98
CA ASN A 539 12.47 21.21 25.75
C ASN A 539 11.11 20.73 26.25
N TYR A 540 10.95 19.48 26.73
CA TYR A 540 9.63 18.92 27.06
C TYR A 540 8.80 19.79 28.00
N GLU A 541 9.41 20.35 29.06
CA GLU A 541 8.69 21.21 30.02
C GLU A 541 8.17 22.51 29.40
N LYS A 542 8.81 22.99 28.32
CA LYS A 542 8.49 24.23 27.61
C LYS A 542 8.11 23.96 26.15
N ILE A 543 7.65 22.75 25.83
CA ILE A 543 7.44 22.34 24.43
C ILE A 543 6.40 23.21 23.72
N GLU A 544 5.43 23.74 24.47
CA GLU A 544 4.46 24.71 23.97
C GLU A 544 5.07 26.06 23.61
N MET A 545 6.09 26.52 24.33
CA MET A 545 6.75 27.79 24.02
C MET A 545 7.47 27.70 22.68
N TRP A 546 8.20 26.61 22.43
CA TRP A 546 8.79 26.31 21.12
C TRP A 546 7.72 26.17 20.05
N TRP A 547 6.67 25.38 20.31
CA TRP A 547 5.65 25.12 19.29
C TRP A 547 4.95 26.39 18.83
N ASN A 548 4.76 27.37 19.72
CA ASN A 548 4.07 28.62 19.42
C ASN A 548 4.98 29.72 18.88
N THR A 549 6.27 29.48 18.64
CA THR A 549 7.10 30.50 17.98
C THR A 549 6.65 30.73 16.55
N LYS A 550 6.99 31.91 16.02
CA LYS A 550 6.59 32.32 14.67
C LYS A 550 7.21 31.39 13.62
N GLU A 551 8.46 30.99 13.82
CA GLU A 551 9.22 30.13 12.92
C GLU A 551 8.55 28.76 12.77
N VAL A 552 8.23 28.11 13.90
CA VAL A 552 7.59 26.79 13.91
C VAL A 552 6.18 26.84 13.32
N GLN A 553 5.39 27.85 13.70
CA GLN A 553 4.04 28.00 13.16
C GLN A 553 4.04 28.28 11.66
N ASN A 554 4.99 29.08 11.16
CA ASN A 554 5.12 29.38 9.74
C ASN A 554 5.50 28.14 8.93
N ALA A 555 6.56 27.42 9.32
CA ALA A 555 6.99 26.20 8.62
C ALA A 555 5.84 25.17 8.54
N LYS A 556 5.15 24.92 9.66
CA LYS A 556 3.98 24.05 9.74
C LYS A 556 2.83 24.53 8.85
N ASN A 557 2.48 25.82 8.89
CA ASN A 557 1.34 26.35 8.12
C ASN A 557 1.61 26.34 6.61
N LEU A 558 2.84 26.67 6.17
CA LEU A 558 3.25 26.61 4.78
C LEU A 558 3.17 25.18 4.24
N PHE A 559 3.70 24.21 4.99
CA PHE A 559 3.65 22.80 4.64
C PHE A 559 2.19 22.30 4.51
N LEU A 560 1.36 22.55 5.53
CA LEU A 560 -0.04 22.11 5.54
C LEU A 560 -0.89 22.79 4.44
N HIS A 561 -0.65 24.06 4.14
CA HIS A 561 -1.37 24.76 3.08
C HIS A 561 -1.18 24.07 1.72
N LYS A 562 0.01 23.53 1.46
CA LYS A 562 0.36 22.87 0.20
C LYS A 562 -0.03 21.38 0.18
N TYR A 563 0.23 20.65 1.26
CA TYR A 563 0.17 19.18 1.25
C TYR A 563 -0.93 18.58 2.15
N PHE A 564 -1.65 19.38 2.94
CA PHE A 564 -2.74 18.89 3.79
C PHE A 564 -3.78 19.94 4.17
N ARG A 565 -4.49 20.47 3.17
CA ARG A 565 -5.53 21.48 3.36
C ARG A 565 -6.70 20.91 4.17
N THR A 566 -7.08 21.62 5.22
CA THR A 566 -8.29 21.34 6.00
C THR A 566 -9.23 22.54 5.94
N SER A 567 -10.54 22.33 6.06
CA SER A 567 -11.54 23.41 6.03
C SER A 567 -12.68 23.16 7.00
N SER A 568 -13.08 24.19 7.76
CA SER A 568 -14.31 24.12 8.58
C SER A 568 -15.57 23.97 7.73
N ASN A 569 -15.52 24.44 6.47
CA ASN A 569 -16.62 24.43 5.49
C ASN A 569 -16.41 23.33 4.43
N TRP A 570 -15.72 22.24 4.80
CA TRP A 570 -15.39 21.17 3.86
C TRP A 570 -16.63 20.54 3.21
N VAL A 571 -17.80 20.54 3.87
CA VAL A 571 -19.05 20.01 3.31
C VAL A 571 -19.50 20.85 2.11
N GLU A 572 -19.55 22.17 2.30
CA GLU A 572 -19.95 23.12 1.28
C GLU A 572 -18.96 23.14 0.10
N GLU A 573 -17.66 23.06 0.39
CA GLU A 573 -16.62 22.97 -0.64
C GLU A 573 -16.75 21.69 -1.47
N TRP A 574 -16.98 20.53 -0.84
CA TRP A 574 -17.20 19.27 -1.56
C TRP A 574 -18.46 19.32 -2.43
N ILE A 575 -19.56 19.87 -1.91
CA ILE A 575 -20.81 20.00 -2.68
C ILE A 575 -20.60 20.91 -3.89
N LYS A 576 -19.98 22.08 -3.68
CA LYS A 576 -19.69 23.02 -4.76
C LYS A 576 -18.83 22.37 -5.85
N GLU A 577 -17.80 21.61 -5.45
CA GLU A 577 -16.93 20.92 -6.38
C GLU A 577 -17.70 19.90 -7.24
N PHE A 578 -18.51 19.05 -6.60
CA PHE A 578 -19.32 18.09 -7.36
C PHE A 578 -20.37 18.77 -8.23
N ASP A 579 -20.93 19.90 -7.82
CA ASP A 579 -21.87 20.68 -8.62
C ASP A 579 -21.22 21.22 -9.89
N MET A 580 -20.02 21.78 -9.79
CA MET A 580 -19.24 22.23 -10.94
C MET A 580 -18.91 21.07 -11.90
N LEU A 581 -18.63 19.87 -11.38
CA LEU A 581 -18.44 18.68 -12.22
C LEU A 581 -19.73 18.23 -12.91
N LEU A 582 -20.89 18.35 -12.25
CA LEU A 582 -22.18 18.02 -12.85
C LEU A 582 -22.56 19.00 -13.97
N GLU A 583 -22.20 20.27 -13.83
CA GLU A 583 -22.41 21.30 -14.85
C GLU A 583 -21.48 21.12 -16.06
N SER A 584 -20.18 20.96 -15.81
CA SER A 584 -19.16 20.79 -16.88
C SER A 584 -19.25 19.44 -17.61
N GLY A 585 -19.62 18.37 -16.91
CA GLY A 585 -19.82 17.04 -17.50
C GLY A 585 -20.95 16.98 -18.53
N CYS A 586 -21.89 17.93 -18.49
CA CYS A 586 -22.95 18.06 -19.51
C CYS A 586 -22.46 18.71 -20.81
N ALA A 587 -21.31 19.40 -20.81
CA ALA A 587 -20.81 20.15 -21.97
C ALA A 587 -19.80 19.37 -22.85
N ASN A 588 -19.05 18.43 -22.27
CA ASN A 588 -17.94 17.73 -22.97
C ASN A 588 -18.32 16.36 -23.57
N LYS A 589 -19.61 15.99 -23.56
CA LYS A 589 -20.09 14.69 -24.09
C LYS A 589 -21.36 14.82 -24.95
N ALA A 590 -21.68 16.03 -25.42
CA ALA A 590 -22.73 16.29 -26.39
C ALA A 590 -22.19 16.22 -27.83
#